data_AF-A0A661N8P1-F1
#
_entry.id   AF-A0A661N8P1-F1
#
_cell.length_a   1.000
_cell.length_b   1.000
_cell.length_c   1.000
_cell.angle_alpha   90.00
_cell.angle_beta   90.00
_cell.angle_gamma   90.00
#
_symmetry.space_group_name_H-M   'P 1'
#
loop_
_entity.id
_entity.type
_entity.pdbx_description
1 polymer ?
#
loop_
_entity_poly.entity_id
_entity_poly.type
_entity_poly.pdbx_seq_one_letter_code
_entity_poly.pdbx_strand_id
1 'polypeptide(L)' 'AAGTEVYAEFCEGCHPGGEEGDGPKIAGAGASPSQLRWKVRSGGDDMPAFGPDKISDADLETLLAYAQTIGAVAN' A
#
# COMPACT_ATOMS: atom_id res chain seq x y z
N ALA A 1 5.81 -9.21 8.99
CA ALA A 1 5.44 -8.09 9.87
C ALA A 1 3.91 -8.00 9.96
N ALA A 2 3.35 -7.21 10.87
CA ALA A 2 1.93 -6.85 10.78
C ALA A 2 1.73 -5.89 9.59
N GLY A 3 0.59 -5.96 8.88
CA GLY A 3 0.33 -5.11 7.72
C GLY A 3 0.41 -3.60 8.02
N THR A 4 0.04 -3.22 9.24
CA THR A 4 0.19 -1.85 9.77
C THR A 4 1.65 -1.42 9.93
N GLU A 5 2.55 -2.34 10.26
CA GLU A 5 4.00 -2.03 10.40
C GLU A 5 4.61 -1.80 9.01
N VAL A 6 4.27 -2.64 8.04
CA VAL A 6 4.67 -2.46 6.63
C VAL A 6 4.14 -1.12 6.10
N TYR A 7 2.89 -0.79 6.40
CA TYR A 7 2.31 0.49 6.01
C TYR A 7 3.04 1.67 6.65
N ALA A 8 3.28 1.63 7.96
CA ALA A 8 3.99 2.66 8.69
C ALA A 8 5.41 2.91 8.16
N GLU A 9 6.11 1.85 7.77
CA GLU A 9 7.48 1.93 7.28
C GLU A 9 7.56 2.45 5.83
N PHE A 10 6.68 1.99 4.95
CA PHE A 10 6.84 2.21 3.50
C PHE A 10 5.80 3.15 2.88
N CYS A 11 4.66 3.37 3.52
CA CYS A 11 3.51 4.05 2.90
C CYS A 11 3.10 5.33 3.65
N GLU A 12 3.12 5.31 4.98
CA GLU A 12 2.61 6.38 5.85
C GLU A 12 3.23 7.75 5.55
N GLY A 13 4.52 7.78 5.17
CA GLY A 13 5.21 9.03 4.86
C GLY A 13 4.56 9.84 3.72
N CYS A 14 4.00 9.17 2.71
CA CYS A 14 3.34 9.84 1.58
C CYS A 14 1.81 9.73 1.64
N HIS A 15 1.29 8.65 2.23
CA HIS A 15 -0.13 8.36 2.37
C HIS A 15 -0.51 8.30 3.86
N PRO A 16 -0.48 9.43 4.60
CA PRO A 16 -0.66 9.42 6.05
C PRO A 16 -2.05 8.90 6.45
N GLY A 17 -2.13 7.76 7.14
CA GLY A 17 -3.40 7.09 7.44
C GLY A 17 -4.26 6.73 6.22
N GLY A 18 -3.69 6.76 5.02
CA GLY A 18 -4.38 6.57 3.74
C GLY A 18 -5.02 7.84 3.18
N GLU A 19 -4.89 8.97 3.87
CA GLU A 19 -5.37 10.28 3.42
C GLU A 19 -4.37 10.94 2.45
N GLU A 20 -4.75 12.10 1.94
CA GLU A 20 -3.88 12.90 1.07
C GLU A 20 -2.68 13.45 1.85
N GLY A 21 -1.50 13.31 1.27
CA GLY A 21 -0.23 13.85 1.76
C GLY A 21 0.64 14.25 0.58
N ASP A 22 1.90 13.81 0.56
CA ASP A 22 2.75 13.93 -0.64
C ASP A 22 2.25 13.02 -1.78
N GLY A 23 1.61 11.90 -1.42
CA GLY A 23 0.87 11.04 -2.34
C GLY A 23 -0.64 11.31 -2.29
N PRO A 24 -1.40 10.83 -3.29
CA PRO A 24 -2.85 10.98 -3.29
C PRO A 24 -3.52 10.21 -2.14
N LYS A 25 -4.73 10.64 -1.76
CA LYS A 25 -5.60 9.83 -0.90
C LYS A 25 -5.87 8.46 -1.53
N ILE A 26 -5.65 7.40 -0.77
CA ILE A 26 -5.93 6.02 -1.17
C ILE A 26 -7.07 5.39 -0.36
N ALA A 27 -7.36 5.90 0.84
CA ALA A 27 -8.46 5.42 1.67
C ALA A 27 -9.80 5.57 0.93
N GLY A 28 -10.56 4.48 0.88
CA GLY A 28 -11.82 4.39 0.14
C GLY A 28 -11.70 4.25 -1.38
N ALA A 29 -10.50 4.15 -1.95
CA ALA A 29 -10.32 4.01 -3.41
C ALA A 29 -10.88 2.69 -3.98
N GLY A 30 -10.99 1.64 -3.16
CA GLY A 30 -11.58 0.37 -3.58
C GLY A 30 -10.84 -0.33 -4.73
N ALA A 31 -9.51 -0.19 -4.79
CA ALA A 31 -8.70 -0.87 -5.80
C ALA A 31 -8.81 -2.38 -5.65
N SER A 32 -8.67 -3.11 -6.75
CA SER A 32 -8.59 -4.57 -6.67
C SER A 32 -7.28 -5.00 -5.98
N PRO A 33 -7.25 -6.19 -5.35
CA PRO A 33 -6.02 -6.73 -4.78
C PRO A 33 -4.88 -6.86 -5.82
N SER A 34 -5.20 -7.16 -7.09
CA SER A 34 -4.19 -7.24 -8.15
C SER A 34 -3.66 -5.87 -8.55
N GLN A 35 -4.50 -4.84 -8.53
CA GLN A 35 -4.08 -3.45 -8.79
C GLN A 35 -3.13 -2.95 -7.70
N LEU A 36 -3.42 -3.20 -6.41
CA LEU A 36 -2.51 -2.78 -5.34
C LEU A 36 -1.16 -3.49 -5.44
N ARG A 37 -1.15 -4.82 -5.65
CA ARG A 37 0.10 -5.56 -5.84
C ARG A 37 0.92 -4.99 -6.99
N TRP A 38 0.29 -4.78 -8.15
CA TRP A 38 0.96 -4.21 -9.30
C TRP A 38 1.52 -2.82 -9.03
N LYS A 39 0.74 -1.95 -8.37
CA LYS A 39 1.15 -0.58 -8.04
C LYS A 39 2.34 -0.57 -7.07
N VAL A 40 2.32 -1.40 -6.03
CA VAL A 40 3.46 -1.53 -5.09
C VAL A 40 4.71 -2.06 -5.80
N ARG A 41 4.56 -3.07 -6.66
CA ARG A 41 5.70 -3.67 -7.38
C ARG A 41 6.26 -2.80 -8.50
N SER A 42 5.43 -1.97 -9.13
CA SER A 42 5.81 -1.18 -10.30
C SER A 42 6.09 0.28 -9.98
N GLY A 43 5.57 0.79 -8.86
CA GLY A 43 5.54 2.22 -8.56
C GLY A 43 4.64 3.00 -9.52
N GLY A 44 4.89 4.30 -9.62
CA GLY A 44 4.30 5.19 -10.62
C GLY A 44 4.45 6.65 -10.25
N ASP A 45 4.78 7.48 -11.23
CA ASP A 45 5.13 8.89 -11.02
C ASP A 45 6.25 8.98 -9.96
N ASP A 46 6.00 9.69 -8.86
CA ASP A 46 6.96 9.81 -7.75
C ASP A 46 6.88 8.65 -6.74
N MET A 47 5.90 7.74 -6.86
CA MET A 47 5.80 6.56 -6.01
C MET A 47 6.86 5.51 -6.41
N PRO A 48 7.79 5.14 -5.51
CA PRO A 48 8.83 4.15 -5.82
C PRO A 48 8.24 2.74 -5.98
N ALA A 49 8.96 1.92 -6.75
CA ALA A 49 8.70 0.49 -6.83
C ALA A 49 9.32 -0.25 -5.65
N PHE A 50 8.56 -1.13 -5.00
CA PHE A 50 9.04 -1.98 -3.91
C PHE A 50 9.09 -3.44 -4.37
N GLY A 51 10.31 -3.94 -4.60
CA GLY A 51 10.55 -5.33 -4.95
C GLY A 51 10.39 -6.30 -3.76
N PRO A 52 10.42 -7.62 -4.02
CA PRO A 52 10.34 -8.65 -2.97
C PRO A 52 11.52 -8.62 -1.98
N ASP A 53 12.61 -7.93 -2.33
CA ASP A 53 13.77 -7.66 -1.47
C ASP A 53 13.52 -6.56 -0.42
N LYS A 54 12.52 -5.69 -0.65
CA LYS A 54 12.10 -4.63 0.28
C LYS A 54 10.84 -4.98 1.04
N ILE A 55 9.83 -5.45 0.31
CA ILE A 55 8.57 -5.92 0.88
C ILE A 55 8.37 -7.33 0.35
N SER A 56 8.56 -8.35 1.19
CA SER A 56 8.37 -9.74 0.77
C SER A 56 6.94 -9.99 0.26
N ASP A 57 6.70 -11.05 -0.51
CA ASP A 57 5.34 -11.36 -0.97
C ASP A 57 4.39 -11.60 0.21
N ALA A 58 4.88 -12.23 1.29
CA ALA A 58 4.09 -12.42 2.51
C ALA A 58 3.74 -11.09 3.18
N ASP A 59 4.69 -10.17 3.30
CA ASP A 59 4.44 -8.84 3.90
C ASP A 59 3.49 -8.02 3.02
N LEU A 60 3.59 -8.13 1.69
CA LEU A 60 2.66 -7.49 0.77
C LEU A 60 1.23 -7.98 0.97
N GLU A 61 1.02 -9.29 1.22
CA GLU A 61 -0.32 -9.80 1.56
C GLU A 61 -0.84 -9.23 2.89
N THR A 62 0.02 -9.08 3.90
CA THR A 62 -0.40 -8.43 5.16
C THR A 62 -0.73 -6.95 4.97
N LEU A 63 0.02 -6.25 4.11
CA LEU A 63 -0.25 -4.86 3.72
C LEU A 63 -1.60 -4.74 3.00
N LEU A 64 -1.92 -5.67 2.11
CA LEU A 64 -3.23 -5.74 1.44
C LEU A 64 -4.36 -5.89 2.47
N ALA A 65 -4.21 -6.76 3.46
CA ALA A 65 -5.20 -6.93 4.51
C ALA A 65 -5.42 -5.64 5.32
N TYR A 66 -4.35 -4.89 5.61
CA TYR A 66 -4.49 -3.57 6.24
C TYR A 66 -5.15 -2.55 5.30
N ALA A 67 -4.75 -2.50 4.03
CA ALA A 67 -5.32 -1.61 3.03
C ALA A 67 -6.83 -1.82 2.83
N GLN A 68 -7.33 -3.04 3.05
CA GLN A 68 -8.77 -3.33 3.10
C GLN A 68 -9.47 -2.63 4.27
N THR A 69 -8.83 -2.55 5.44
CA THR A 69 -9.42 -1.90 6.64
C THR A 69 -9.64 -0.39 6.47
N ILE A 70 -8.83 0.25 5.62
CA ILE A 70 -8.98 1.67 5.26
C ILE A 70 -9.72 1.86 3.92
N GLY A 71 -10.23 0.79 3.33
CA GLY A 71 -10.98 0.81 2.07
C GLY A 71 -10.15 1.15 0.83
N ALA A 72 -8.81 1.15 0.93
CA ALA A 72 -7.94 1.34 -0.22
C ALA A 72 -7.98 0.14 -1.18
N VAL A 73 -8.22 -1.05 -0.63
CA VAL A 73 -8.46 -2.29 -1.38
C VAL A 73 -9.86 -2.80 -1.12
N ALA A 74 -10.54 -3.26 -2.17
CA ALA A 74 -11.84 -3.92 -2.03
C ALA A 74 -11.71 -5.28 -1.32
N ASN A 75 -12.75 -5.65 -0.57
CA ASN A 75 -12.88 -6.99 0.03
C ASN A 75 -13.01 -8.08 -1.03
#